data_AF-A0A0F9X3Z5-F1
#
_entry.id   AF-A0A0F9X3Z5-F1
#
_cell.length_a   1.000
_cell.length_b   1.000
_cell.length_c   1.000
_cell.angle_alpha   90.00
_cell.angle_beta   90.00
_cell.angle_gamma   90.00
#
_symmetry.space_group_name_H-M   'P 1'
#
loop_
_entity.id
_entity.type
_entity.pdbx_description
1 polymer ?
#
loop_
_entity_poly.entity_id
_entity_poly.type
_entity_poly.pdbx_seq_one_letter_code
_entity_poly.pdbx_strand_id
1 'polypeptide(L)'
;METTEIAHTGLYAHNPENITEVRFSSRHDVDRSFTVLIADHLIEDPDNEEKAGIVVLDNDNAQVVFDGLCGSSGARGTAIMFRFAHLCSMSWQDFSAACRNNSKYRGGIIDIDTSQDEPEAGNLVRQSALGLSVSPEADSRSDFIRALSEDPDVPYKFPPSTRDSMVEEICRHFMFIENNGLSSHIAWDIRMNMNWNRTGRIKGEAPMNPEHDFNWRHNVEQEPEVIQQALASAIAPYIKRPTSILEMDEYPCEFSQVGKRGGFLILRKFCDLHMSATRDVSMFDRLMRLKDDQLEWLWVTCRVLDQDLSREERMRTMEYEMHLQRKEFEEGARNDASAMSHS
;
A
#
# COMPACT_ATOMS: atom_id res chain seq x y z
N MET A 1 48.76 -6.27 24.27
CA MET A 1 47.68 -7.27 24.17
C MET A 1 46.46 -6.48 23.75
N GLU A 2 46.21 -6.42 22.44
CA GLU A 2 44.95 -5.89 21.93
C GLU A 2 43.86 -6.86 22.38
N THR A 3 42.92 -6.37 23.19
CA THR A 3 41.68 -7.08 23.46
C THR A 3 40.89 -7.09 22.17
N THR A 4 40.96 -8.20 21.42
CA THR A 4 40.09 -8.42 20.26
C THR A 4 38.65 -8.34 20.77
N GLU A 5 37.92 -7.32 20.34
CA GLU A 5 36.53 -7.14 20.71
C GLU A 5 35.74 -8.36 20.20
N ILE A 6 34.90 -8.95 21.05
CA ILE A 6 34.06 -10.10 20.68
C ILE A 6 32.67 -9.53 20.40
N ALA A 7 32.17 -9.74 19.19
CA ALA A 7 30.81 -9.39 18.79
C ALA A 7 29.86 -10.57 19.03
N HIS A 8 28.59 -10.27 19.23
CA HIS A 8 27.54 -11.25 19.45
C HIS A 8 26.44 -11.09 18.39
N THR A 9 26.05 -12.19 17.76
CA THR A 9 24.90 -12.26 16.86
C THR A 9 24.04 -13.47 17.24
N GLY A 10 22.83 -13.21 17.76
CA GLY A 10 21.98 -14.26 18.32
C GLY A 10 22.67 -14.99 19.47
N LEU A 11 22.85 -16.30 19.33
CA LEU A 11 23.51 -17.17 20.33
C LEU A 11 25.02 -17.32 20.12
N TYR A 12 25.59 -16.69 19.08
CA TYR A 12 26.95 -16.94 18.61
C TYR A 12 27.88 -15.78 18.97
N ALA A 13 29.03 -16.12 19.56
CA ALA A 13 30.15 -15.21 19.74
C ALA A 13 31.11 -15.31 18.55
N HIS A 14 31.53 -14.17 18.00
CA HIS A 14 32.40 -14.10 16.82
C HIS A 14 33.28 -12.85 16.82
N ASN A 15 34.31 -12.85 15.98
CA ASN A 15 35.05 -11.63 15.66
C ASN A 15 34.13 -10.65 14.88
N PRO A 16 34.11 -9.34 15.21
CA PRO A 16 33.35 -8.32 14.50
C PRO A 16 33.54 -8.29 12.98
N GLU A 17 34.70 -8.71 12.47
CA GLU A 17 34.98 -8.75 11.03
C GLU A 17 34.45 -10.02 10.34
N ASN A 18 34.10 -11.06 11.11
CA ASN A 18 33.70 -12.37 10.59
C ASN A 18 32.18 -12.52 10.48
N ILE A 19 31.51 -11.49 9.97
CA ILE A 19 30.08 -11.47 9.74
C ILE A 19 29.78 -10.72 8.44
N THR A 20 28.82 -11.20 7.68
CA THR A 20 28.39 -10.57 6.43
C THR A 20 26.91 -10.83 6.22
N GLU A 21 26.17 -9.77 5.91
CA GLU A 21 24.81 -9.87 5.40
C GLU A 21 24.86 -10.23 3.92
N VAL A 22 24.13 -11.28 3.54
CA VAL A 22 23.99 -11.72 2.15
C VAL A 22 22.53 -11.50 1.74
N ARG A 23 22.33 -10.80 0.63
CA ARG A 23 21.00 -10.48 0.10
C ARG A 23 20.82 -11.05 -1.29
N PHE A 24 19.62 -11.53 -1.55
CA PHE A 24 19.20 -12.00 -2.86
C PHE A 24 17.94 -11.25 -3.25
N SER A 25 17.97 -10.65 -4.44
CA SER A 25 16.79 -10.02 -5.01
C SER A 25 15.69 -11.06 -5.14
N SER A 26 14.58 -10.81 -4.44
CA SER A 26 13.40 -11.66 -4.52
C SER A 26 12.49 -11.19 -5.64
N ARG A 27 11.45 -11.99 -5.93
CA ARG A 27 10.37 -11.60 -6.83
C ARG A 27 9.57 -10.38 -6.33
N HIS A 28 9.79 -10.01 -5.09
CA HIS A 28 9.08 -9.00 -4.30
C HIS A 28 10.05 -7.88 -3.90
N ASP A 29 9.53 -6.78 -3.36
CA ASP A 29 10.36 -5.57 -3.16
C ASP A 29 11.28 -5.64 -1.93
N VAL A 30 11.20 -6.72 -1.16
CA VAL A 30 12.10 -6.98 -0.03
C VAL A 30 13.04 -8.11 -0.41
N ASP A 31 14.33 -7.77 -0.52
CA ASP A 31 15.38 -8.76 -0.72
C ASP A 31 15.34 -9.82 0.37
N ARG A 32 15.51 -11.08 -0.03
CA ARG A 32 15.69 -12.20 0.89
C ARG A 32 17.05 -12.04 1.57
N SER A 33 17.10 -12.07 2.90
CA SER A 33 18.30 -11.74 3.67
C SER A 33 18.76 -12.91 4.56
N PHE A 34 20.07 -13.17 4.53
CA PHE A 34 20.77 -14.12 5.38
C PHE A 34 21.96 -13.48 6.06
N THR A 35 22.25 -13.88 7.28
CA THR A 35 23.51 -13.51 7.96
C THR A 35 24.44 -14.71 7.94
N VAL A 36 25.60 -14.54 7.31
CA VAL A 36 26.68 -15.53 7.32
C VAL A 36 27.73 -15.02 8.30
N LEU A 37 28.16 -15.86 9.25
CA LEU A 37 29.22 -15.51 10.20
C LEU A 37 30.12 -16.70 10.49
N ILE A 38 31.30 -16.43 11.05
CA ILE A 38 32.20 -17.47 11.58
C ILE A 38 32.16 -17.39 13.10
N ALA A 39 31.44 -18.32 13.71
CA ALA A 39 31.30 -18.41 15.16
C ALA A 39 32.57 -19.01 15.78
N ASP A 40 33.03 -18.40 16.86
CA ASP A 40 34.05 -18.98 17.73
C ASP A 40 33.44 -20.03 18.67
N HIS A 41 32.28 -19.73 19.26
CA HIS A 41 31.56 -20.59 20.21
C HIS A 41 30.12 -20.10 20.41
N LEU A 42 29.32 -20.85 21.17
CA LEU A 42 28.03 -20.39 21.70
C LEU A 42 28.24 -19.59 22.98
N ILE A 43 27.48 -18.51 23.16
CA ILE A 43 27.55 -17.66 24.35
C ILE A 43 27.24 -18.44 25.63
N GLU A 44 26.22 -19.31 25.59
CA GLU A 44 25.76 -20.09 26.75
C GLU A 44 26.56 -21.37 26.98
N ASP A 45 27.31 -21.82 25.97
CA ASP A 45 28.09 -23.07 26.02
C ASP A 45 29.44 -22.89 25.29
N PRO A 46 30.40 -22.17 25.89
CA PRO A 46 31.66 -21.80 25.23
C PRO A 46 32.58 -22.98 24.90
N ASP A 47 32.43 -24.09 25.62
CA ASP A 47 33.26 -25.29 25.47
C ASP A 47 32.78 -26.21 24.33
N ASN A 48 31.64 -25.88 23.71
CA ASN A 48 31.05 -26.68 22.64
C ASN A 48 31.67 -26.39 21.27
N GLU A 49 32.76 -27.09 20.97
CA GLU A 49 33.50 -26.95 19.72
C GLU A 49 32.69 -27.38 18.47
N GLU A 50 31.59 -28.14 18.61
CA GLU A 50 30.77 -28.57 17.46
C GLU A 50 30.01 -27.41 16.80
N LYS A 51 29.89 -26.30 17.53
CA LYS A 51 29.18 -25.09 17.14
C LYS A 51 30.11 -24.00 16.60
N ALA A 52 31.42 -24.18 16.74
CA ALA A 52 32.41 -23.32 16.12
C ALA A 52 32.47 -23.53 14.59
N GLY A 53 32.66 -22.45 13.83
CA GLY A 53 32.75 -22.49 12.37
C GLY A 53 31.69 -21.62 11.67
N ILE A 54 31.46 -21.85 10.37
CA ILE A 54 30.50 -21.03 9.60
C ILE A 54 29.08 -21.33 10.06
N VAL A 55 28.33 -20.27 10.29
CA VAL A 55 26.91 -20.24 10.63
C VAL A 55 26.17 -19.45 9.56
N VAL A 56 25.01 -19.95 9.15
CA VAL A 56 24.09 -19.23 8.27
C VAL A 56 22.75 -19.09 9.00
N LEU A 57 22.33 -17.84 9.17
CA LEU A 57 21.07 -17.45 9.79
C LEU A 57 20.13 -16.91 8.71
N ASP A 58 18.89 -17.35 8.74
CA ASP A 58 17.82 -16.81 7.93
C ASP A 58 17.16 -15.65 8.70
N ASN A 59 17.42 -14.44 8.24
CA ASN A 59 16.97 -13.22 8.92
C ASN A 59 15.45 -13.03 8.81
N ASP A 60 14.83 -13.53 7.75
CA ASP A 60 13.41 -13.32 7.47
C ASP A 60 12.50 -14.32 8.20
N ASN A 61 13.01 -15.50 8.53
CA ASN A 61 12.26 -16.52 9.28
C ASN A 61 12.75 -16.71 10.73
N ALA A 62 13.82 -16.02 11.13
CA ALA A 62 14.49 -16.16 12.43
C ALA A 62 14.85 -17.62 12.76
N GLN A 63 15.49 -18.29 11.81
CA GLN A 63 15.92 -19.67 11.94
C GLN A 63 17.40 -19.83 11.59
N VAL A 64 18.01 -20.86 12.17
CA VAL A 64 19.37 -21.26 11.80
C VAL A 64 19.27 -22.20 10.61
N VAL A 65 19.89 -21.82 9.49
CA VAL A 65 19.96 -22.66 8.29
C VAL A 65 20.89 -23.84 8.53
N PHE A 66 22.11 -23.55 8.98
CA PHE A 66 23.07 -24.50 9.53
C PHE A 66 24.10 -23.77 10.42
N ASP A 67 24.78 -24.52 11.29
CA ASP A 67 25.86 -23.99 12.14
C ASP A 67 27.03 -24.97 12.29
N GLY A 68 28.18 -24.45 12.69
CA GLY A 68 29.37 -25.25 12.98
C GLY A 68 30.02 -25.89 11.75
N LEU A 69 29.91 -25.27 10.57
CA LEU A 69 30.58 -25.77 9.37
C LEU A 69 32.08 -25.45 9.45
N CYS A 70 32.90 -26.48 9.67
CA CYS A 70 34.36 -26.37 9.74
C CYS A 70 35.04 -26.65 8.39
N GLY A 71 36.20 -26.04 8.16
CA GLY A 71 37.12 -26.44 7.10
C GLY A 71 37.91 -27.69 7.49
N SER A 72 38.69 -28.24 6.55
CA SER A 72 39.60 -29.37 6.78
C SER A 72 40.67 -29.08 7.86
N SER A 73 40.91 -27.81 8.16
CA SER A 73 41.82 -27.30 9.19
C SER A 73 41.10 -26.77 10.45
N GLY A 74 39.82 -27.14 10.66
CA GLY A 74 39.02 -26.69 11.79
C GLY A 74 38.39 -25.29 11.61
N ALA A 75 37.89 -24.71 12.71
CA ALA A 75 37.09 -23.48 12.73
C ALA A 75 37.90 -22.17 12.56
N ARG A 76 39.24 -22.23 12.56
CA ARG A 76 40.12 -21.04 12.56
C ARG A 76 41.19 -21.00 11.46
N GLY A 77 41.09 -21.88 10.47
CA GLY A 77 42.07 -21.97 9.37
C GLY A 77 41.70 -21.15 8.13
N THR A 78 42.68 -20.82 7.28
CA THR A 78 42.46 -20.06 6.02
C THR A 78 41.39 -20.66 5.11
N ALA A 79 41.25 -21.98 5.10
CA ALA A 79 40.20 -22.68 4.36
C ALA A 79 38.78 -22.27 4.76
N ILE A 80 38.55 -21.91 6.03
CA ILE A 80 37.23 -21.45 6.49
C ILE A 80 36.93 -20.04 5.99
N MET A 81 37.94 -19.17 5.93
CA MET A 81 37.81 -17.81 5.41
C MET A 81 37.47 -17.83 3.92
N PHE A 82 38.12 -18.70 3.14
CA PHE A 82 37.77 -18.88 1.72
C PHE A 82 36.33 -19.40 1.54
N ARG A 83 35.90 -20.35 2.36
CA ARG A 83 34.51 -20.86 2.30
C ARG A 83 33.49 -19.81 2.70
N PHE A 84 33.79 -19.02 3.73
CA PHE A 84 32.98 -17.90 4.18
C PHE A 84 32.83 -16.87 3.07
N ALA A 85 33.95 -16.38 2.51
CA ALA A 85 33.94 -15.42 1.41
C ALA A 85 33.20 -15.97 0.17
N HIS A 86 33.40 -17.25 -0.13
CA HIS A 86 32.73 -17.89 -1.26
C HIS A 86 31.21 -17.92 -1.06
N LEU A 87 30.71 -18.39 0.09
CA LEU A 87 29.28 -18.40 0.43
C LEU A 87 28.67 -17.00 0.34
N CYS A 88 29.38 -15.96 0.80
CA CYS A 88 28.89 -14.59 0.78
C CYS A 88 28.82 -13.97 -0.63
N SER A 89 29.47 -14.59 -1.61
CA SER A 89 29.56 -14.10 -3.01
C SER A 89 28.70 -14.90 -4.00
N MET A 90 27.97 -15.92 -3.53
CA MET A 90 27.21 -16.82 -4.38
C MET A 90 25.98 -16.15 -5.00
N SER A 91 25.54 -16.66 -6.15
CA SER A 91 24.19 -16.42 -6.66
C SER A 91 23.15 -17.10 -5.78
N TRP A 92 21.87 -16.73 -5.90
CA TRP A 92 20.78 -17.40 -5.16
C TRP A 92 20.77 -18.92 -5.41
N GLN A 93 20.92 -19.33 -6.66
CA GLN A 93 20.90 -20.75 -7.03
C GLN A 93 22.06 -21.52 -6.40
N ASP A 94 23.26 -20.95 -6.44
CA ASP A 94 24.44 -21.58 -5.83
C ASP A 94 24.36 -21.60 -4.31
N PHE A 95 23.89 -20.50 -3.70
CA PHE A 95 23.75 -20.36 -2.25
C PHE A 95 22.72 -21.32 -1.67
N SER A 96 21.52 -21.36 -2.25
CA SER A 96 20.44 -22.28 -1.83
C SER A 96 20.85 -23.74 -2.02
N ALA A 97 21.52 -24.08 -3.13
CA ALA A 97 22.08 -25.41 -3.33
C ALA A 97 23.18 -25.75 -2.31
N ALA A 98 24.09 -24.81 -2.01
CA ALA A 98 25.15 -25.01 -1.02
C ALA A 98 24.58 -25.22 0.38
N CYS A 99 23.54 -24.48 0.76
CA CYS A 99 22.84 -24.65 2.03
C CYS A 99 22.15 -26.01 2.10
N ARG A 100 21.34 -26.35 1.10
CA ARG A 100 20.59 -27.62 1.04
C ARG A 100 21.47 -28.86 1.04
N ASN A 101 22.62 -28.80 0.36
CA ASN A 101 23.57 -29.92 0.27
C ASN A 101 24.51 -30.00 1.49
N ASN A 102 24.41 -29.08 2.45
CA ASN A 102 25.20 -29.13 3.67
C ASN A 102 24.68 -30.22 4.61
N SER A 103 25.57 -31.07 5.12
CA SER A 103 25.19 -32.14 6.06
C SER A 103 24.62 -31.65 7.39
N LYS A 104 24.80 -30.36 7.72
CA LYS A 104 24.26 -29.71 8.92
C LYS A 104 23.02 -28.84 8.64
N TYR A 105 22.47 -28.90 7.42
CA TYR A 105 21.25 -28.19 7.06
C TYR A 105 20.06 -28.66 7.90
N ARG A 106 19.28 -27.71 8.45
CA ARG A 106 18.16 -28.00 9.37
C ARG A 106 16.80 -28.17 8.68
N GLY A 107 16.66 -27.76 7.42
CA GLY A 107 15.39 -27.76 6.69
C GLY A 107 14.37 -26.74 7.21
N GLY A 108 13.18 -26.72 6.60
CA GLY A 108 12.08 -25.84 7.00
C GLY A 108 12.09 -24.48 6.30
N ILE A 109 12.81 -24.36 5.18
CA ILE A 109 12.95 -23.12 4.42
C ILE A 109 12.46 -23.41 3.01
N ILE A 110 11.25 -22.93 2.67
CA ILE A 110 10.48 -23.41 1.51
C ILE A 110 11.24 -23.17 0.20
N ASP A 111 11.78 -21.98 0.00
CA ASP A 111 12.50 -21.57 -1.21
C ASP A 111 13.81 -22.38 -1.44
N ILE A 112 14.49 -22.78 -0.36
CA ILE A 112 15.66 -23.68 -0.41
C ILE A 112 15.25 -25.15 -0.58
N ASP A 113 14.27 -25.62 0.19
CA ASP A 113 13.82 -27.02 0.23
C ASP A 113 13.23 -27.46 -1.11
N THR A 114 12.48 -26.56 -1.76
CA THR A 114 11.81 -26.82 -3.03
C THR A 114 12.64 -26.47 -4.27
N SER A 115 13.88 -25.98 -4.09
CA SER A 115 14.79 -25.61 -5.19
C SER A 115 14.19 -24.57 -6.13
N GLN A 116 13.65 -23.48 -5.57
CA GLN A 116 13.06 -22.42 -6.40
C GLN A 116 14.15 -21.66 -7.17
N ASP A 117 13.86 -21.30 -8.42
CA ASP A 117 14.76 -20.54 -9.28
C ASP A 117 15.03 -19.12 -8.75
N GLU A 118 14.09 -18.59 -7.96
CA GLU A 118 14.10 -17.26 -7.33
C GLU A 118 13.83 -17.42 -5.82
N PRO A 119 14.35 -16.53 -4.95
CA PRO A 119 14.08 -16.59 -3.52
C PRO A 119 12.68 -16.06 -3.18
N GLU A 120 12.14 -16.49 -2.03
CA GLU A 120 10.91 -15.92 -1.48
C GLU A 120 11.11 -14.45 -1.06
N ALA A 121 10.00 -13.74 -0.83
CA ALA A 121 10.05 -12.37 -0.33
C ALA A 121 10.75 -12.31 1.05
N GLY A 122 11.60 -11.30 1.25
CA GLY A 122 12.14 -11.00 2.58
C GLY A 122 11.08 -10.43 3.54
N ASN A 123 11.43 -10.36 4.82
CA ASN A 123 10.58 -9.82 5.88
C ASN A 123 11.13 -8.51 6.43
N LEU A 124 10.61 -7.39 5.92
CA LEU A 124 11.06 -6.04 6.24
C LEU A 124 11.03 -5.74 7.76
N VAL A 125 9.96 -6.18 8.45
CA VAL A 125 9.80 -5.94 9.89
C VAL A 125 10.91 -6.63 10.69
N ARG A 126 11.26 -7.86 10.32
CA ARG A 126 12.31 -8.62 11.00
C ARG A 126 13.70 -8.09 10.67
N GLN A 127 13.98 -7.79 9.40
CA GLN A 127 15.25 -7.19 9.00
C GLN A 127 15.50 -5.86 9.74
N SER A 128 14.46 -5.02 9.84
CA SER A 128 14.52 -3.77 10.59
C SER A 128 14.75 -3.98 12.09
N ALA A 129 14.08 -4.97 12.69
CA ALA A 129 14.26 -5.31 14.11
C ALA A 129 15.67 -5.84 14.43
N LEU A 130 16.36 -6.41 13.44
CA LEU A 130 17.74 -6.86 13.54
C LEU A 130 18.77 -5.75 13.27
N GLY A 131 18.33 -4.53 12.93
CA GLY A 131 19.21 -3.42 12.56
C GLY A 131 19.98 -3.66 11.26
N LEU A 132 19.53 -4.60 10.42
CA LEU A 132 20.12 -4.89 9.13
C LEU A 132 19.82 -3.75 8.17
N SER A 133 20.70 -3.58 7.18
CA SER A 133 20.76 -2.32 6.45
C SER A 133 19.46 -1.91 5.74
N VAL A 134 18.47 -2.75 5.47
CA VAL A 134 17.33 -2.45 4.58
C VAL A 134 17.78 -1.95 3.20
N SER A 135 17.18 -2.43 2.10
CA SER A 135 17.41 -1.74 0.84
C SER A 135 16.91 -0.29 1.00
N PRO A 136 17.57 0.75 0.46
CA PRO A 136 16.99 2.09 0.43
C PRO A 136 15.55 1.95 -0.02
N GLU A 137 14.59 2.52 0.74
CA GLU A 137 13.14 2.36 0.57
C GLU A 137 12.85 2.11 -0.90
N ALA A 138 12.61 0.85 -1.27
CA ALA A 138 12.42 0.51 -2.66
C ALA A 138 11.21 1.31 -3.12
N ASP A 139 11.45 2.33 -3.93
CA ASP A 139 10.42 3.26 -4.33
C ASP A 139 10.09 2.96 -5.78
N SER A 140 9.08 2.12 -5.98
CA SER A 140 8.62 1.69 -7.30
C SER A 140 7.83 2.79 -8.02
N ARG A 141 7.64 3.95 -7.38
CA ARG A 141 6.96 5.09 -8.00
C ARG A 141 7.72 5.64 -9.20
N SER A 142 6.98 6.03 -10.23
CA SER A 142 7.50 6.78 -11.36
C SER A 142 7.96 8.18 -10.94
N ASP A 143 8.90 8.75 -11.71
CA ASP A 143 9.40 10.10 -11.46
C ASP A 143 8.28 11.16 -11.50
N PHE A 144 7.23 10.90 -12.29
CA PHE A 144 6.04 11.74 -12.32
C PHE A 144 5.32 11.78 -10.98
N ILE A 145 5.03 10.62 -10.38
CA ILE A 145 4.33 10.54 -9.08
C ILE A 145 5.21 11.08 -7.94
N ARG A 146 6.52 10.89 -8.02
CA ARG A 146 7.47 11.51 -7.08
C ARG A 146 7.38 13.04 -7.13
N ALA A 147 7.48 13.62 -8.33
CA ALA A 147 7.38 15.07 -8.53
C ALA A 147 6.02 15.61 -8.08
N LEU A 148 4.93 14.91 -8.41
CA LEU A 148 3.57 15.28 -8.01
C LEU A 148 3.40 15.31 -6.48
N SER A 149 4.04 14.39 -5.76
CA SER A 149 3.98 14.33 -4.29
C SER A 149 4.76 15.47 -3.60
N GLU A 150 5.82 15.93 -4.25
CA GLU A 150 6.69 17.02 -3.77
C GLU A 150 6.13 18.41 -4.07
N ASP A 151 5.22 18.53 -5.04
CA ASP A 151 4.56 19.78 -5.40
C ASP A 151 3.71 20.32 -4.22
N PRO A 152 3.98 21.56 -3.72
CA PRO A 152 3.21 22.17 -2.65
C PRO A 152 1.79 22.58 -3.07
N ASP A 153 1.53 22.77 -4.36
CA ASP A 153 0.23 23.18 -4.90
C ASP A 153 -0.70 21.99 -5.12
N VAL A 154 -0.17 20.76 -5.03
CA VAL A 154 -0.94 19.51 -5.15
C VAL A 154 -1.35 19.00 -3.76
N PRO A 155 -2.66 18.81 -3.49
CA PRO A 155 -3.14 18.41 -2.17
C PRO A 155 -2.88 16.94 -1.83
N TYR A 156 -2.48 16.14 -2.80
CA TYR A 156 -2.29 14.70 -2.67
C TYR A 156 -0.87 14.37 -2.19
N LYS A 157 -0.75 13.35 -1.33
CA LYS A 157 0.54 12.84 -0.87
C LYS A 157 0.69 11.36 -1.18
N PHE A 158 1.76 11.07 -1.89
CA PHE A 158 2.18 9.73 -2.28
C PHE A 158 3.50 9.47 -1.55
N PRO A 159 3.52 8.71 -0.44
CA PRO A 159 4.76 8.34 0.22
C PRO A 159 5.60 7.41 -0.67
N PRO A 160 6.91 7.25 -0.40
CA PRO A 160 7.70 6.17 -0.98
C PRO A 160 6.96 4.85 -0.85
N SER A 161 6.84 4.11 -1.96
CA SER A 161 6.01 2.91 -2.00
C SER A 161 6.57 1.90 -2.99
N THR A 162 6.63 0.66 -2.52
CA THR A 162 6.93 -0.52 -3.30
C THR A 162 5.68 -1.10 -3.97
N ARG A 163 5.82 -1.99 -4.95
CA ARG A 163 4.70 -2.74 -5.54
C ARG A 163 3.89 -3.47 -4.47
N ASP A 164 4.55 -4.22 -3.58
CA ASP A 164 3.88 -4.97 -2.51
C ASP A 164 3.15 -4.04 -1.53
N SER A 165 3.74 -2.89 -1.20
CA SER A 165 3.11 -1.89 -0.32
C SER A 165 1.88 -1.25 -0.95
N MET A 166 1.90 -0.97 -2.27
CA MET A 166 0.74 -0.50 -3.01
C MET A 166 -0.37 -1.55 -3.00
N VAL A 167 -0.05 -2.83 -3.26
CA VAL A 167 -1.01 -3.93 -3.17
C VAL A 167 -1.60 -4.04 -1.77
N GLU A 168 -0.76 -4.02 -0.74
CA GLU A 168 -1.19 -4.15 0.64
C GLU A 168 -2.11 -2.99 1.06
N GLU A 169 -1.76 -1.75 0.69
CA GLU A 169 -2.57 -0.57 0.98
C GLU A 169 -3.94 -0.66 0.31
N ILE A 170 -3.99 -1.00 -0.98
CA ILE A 170 -5.26 -1.18 -1.70
C ILE A 170 -6.08 -2.32 -1.06
N CYS A 171 -5.43 -3.42 -0.65
CA CYS A 171 -6.10 -4.53 0.02
C CYS A 171 -6.66 -4.18 1.41
N ARG A 172 -6.05 -3.21 2.11
CA ARG A 172 -6.54 -2.68 3.40
C ARG A 172 -7.67 -1.65 3.23
N HIS A 173 -7.89 -1.17 2.01
CA HIS A 173 -8.97 -0.24 1.71
C HIS A 173 -10.34 -0.85 2.06
N PHE A 174 -11.31 0.01 2.36
CA PHE A 174 -12.68 -0.45 2.58
C PHE A 174 -13.23 -1.18 1.34
N MET A 175 -13.75 -2.38 1.57
CA MET A 175 -14.33 -3.25 0.54
C MET A 175 -15.84 -3.37 0.75
N PHE A 176 -16.63 -2.88 -0.20
CA PHE A 176 -18.08 -3.05 -0.17
C PHE A 176 -18.46 -4.43 -0.67
N ILE A 177 -19.27 -5.14 0.13
CA ILE A 177 -19.70 -6.52 -0.15
C ILE A 177 -21.06 -6.49 -0.87
N GLU A 178 -21.12 -7.13 -2.04
CA GLU A 178 -22.33 -7.31 -2.84
C GLU A 178 -22.73 -8.79 -2.93
N ASN A 179 -23.92 -9.03 -3.49
CA ASN A 179 -24.41 -10.36 -3.86
C ASN A 179 -24.37 -11.36 -2.68
N ASN A 180 -24.81 -10.93 -1.50
CA ASN A 180 -24.81 -11.73 -0.27
C ASN A 180 -23.43 -12.34 0.08
N GLY A 181 -22.33 -11.61 -0.19
CA GLY A 181 -20.98 -12.08 0.13
C GLY A 181 -20.29 -12.85 -1.00
N LEU A 182 -20.84 -12.82 -2.21
CA LEU A 182 -20.21 -13.48 -3.37
C LEU A 182 -19.17 -12.60 -4.07
N SER A 183 -19.28 -11.28 -3.93
CA SER A 183 -18.32 -10.34 -4.50
C SER A 183 -18.04 -9.17 -3.56
N SER A 184 -16.83 -8.63 -3.60
CA SER A 184 -16.49 -7.37 -2.94
C SER A 184 -15.67 -6.45 -3.83
N HIS A 185 -15.84 -5.14 -3.64
CA HIS A 185 -15.28 -4.09 -4.49
C HIS A 185 -14.61 -3.01 -3.64
N ILE A 186 -13.56 -2.38 -4.15
CA ILE A 186 -12.96 -1.18 -3.55
C ILE A 186 -14.03 -0.09 -3.54
N ALA A 187 -14.22 0.56 -2.38
CA ALA A 187 -15.39 1.39 -2.14
C ALA A 187 -15.11 2.61 -1.27
N TRP A 188 -15.74 3.73 -1.62
CA TRP A 188 -15.73 4.99 -0.87
C TRP A 188 -17.11 5.30 -0.30
N ASP A 189 -17.15 5.70 0.97
CA ASP A 189 -18.39 6.17 1.60
C ASP A 189 -18.71 7.59 1.15
N ILE A 190 -19.81 7.75 0.43
CA ILE A 190 -20.29 9.04 -0.07
C ILE A 190 -21.53 9.55 0.69
N ARG A 191 -21.91 8.92 1.80
CA ARG A 191 -23.08 9.33 2.60
C ARG A 191 -22.84 10.65 3.32
N MET A 192 -23.81 11.56 3.26
CA MET A 192 -23.81 12.81 4.03
C MET A 192 -24.39 12.63 5.45
N ASN A 193 -23.87 11.64 6.20
CA ASN A 193 -24.32 11.29 7.57
C ASN A 193 -23.63 12.15 8.67
N MET A 194 -23.31 13.40 8.35
CA MET A 194 -22.71 14.37 9.25
C MET A 194 -23.47 15.70 9.23
N ASN A 195 -23.12 16.60 10.15
CA ASN A 195 -23.56 17.99 10.11
C ASN A 195 -22.70 18.76 9.11
N TRP A 196 -23.36 19.51 8.22
CA TRP A 196 -22.74 20.32 7.18
C TRP A 196 -23.69 21.48 6.82
N ASN A 197 -23.19 22.53 6.18
CA ASN A 197 -23.99 23.73 5.91
C ASN A 197 -24.95 23.54 4.73
N ARG A 198 -26.26 23.51 4.99
CA ARG A 198 -27.30 23.36 3.96
C ARG A 198 -27.94 24.67 3.53
N THR A 199 -27.43 25.80 3.99
CA THR A 199 -28.07 27.11 3.80
C THR A 199 -27.90 27.66 2.38
N GLY A 200 -27.04 27.06 1.56
CA GLY A 200 -26.66 27.58 0.24
C GLY A 200 -25.81 28.87 0.31
N ARG A 201 -25.39 29.29 1.51
CA ARG A 201 -24.50 30.45 1.70
C ARG A 201 -23.08 29.96 1.93
N ILE A 202 -22.16 30.45 1.12
CA ILE A 202 -20.73 30.14 1.22
C ILE A 202 -19.97 31.47 1.29
N LYS A 203 -18.95 31.52 2.14
CA LYS A 203 -18.09 32.69 2.26
C LYS A 203 -17.20 32.78 1.03
N GLY A 204 -17.19 33.95 0.37
CA GLY A 204 -16.41 34.19 -0.85
C GLY A 204 -17.23 34.07 -2.14
N GLU A 205 -18.43 33.48 -2.07
CA GLU A 205 -19.36 33.38 -3.19
C GLU A 205 -20.37 34.53 -3.23
N ALA A 206 -21.15 34.59 -4.32
CA ALA A 206 -22.19 35.60 -4.49
C ALA A 206 -23.19 35.62 -3.31
N PRO A 207 -23.54 36.79 -2.76
CA PRO A 207 -24.44 36.87 -1.62
C PRO A 207 -25.87 36.45 -2.01
N MET A 208 -26.47 35.59 -1.18
CA MET A 208 -27.85 35.14 -1.32
C MET A 208 -28.84 36.12 -0.69
N ASN A 209 -30.03 36.29 -1.28
CA ASN A 209 -31.04 37.22 -0.77
C ASN A 209 -31.63 36.72 0.58
N PRO A 210 -31.54 37.49 1.68
CA PRO A 210 -32.13 37.12 2.96
C PRO A 210 -33.65 36.86 2.92
N GLU A 211 -34.39 37.48 2.01
CA GLU A 211 -35.84 37.29 1.89
C GLU A 211 -36.23 35.85 1.53
N HIS A 212 -35.35 35.11 0.85
CA HIS A 212 -35.59 33.72 0.46
C HIS A 212 -35.11 32.70 1.52
N ASP A 213 -34.51 33.14 2.63
CA ASP A 213 -33.95 32.23 3.66
C ASP A 213 -35.00 31.28 4.26
N PHE A 214 -36.19 31.79 4.56
CA PHE A 214 -37.25 30.99 5.16
C PHE A 214 -37.74 29.92 4.19
N ASN A 215 -38.05 30.31 2.95
CA ASN A 215 -38.53 29.39 1.92
C ASN A 215 -37.47 28.34 1.55
N TRP A 216 -36.19 28.74 1.47
CA TRP A 216 -35.10 27.81 1.21
C TRP A 216 -34.96 26.77 2.31
N ARG A 217 -34.93 27.21 3.59
CA ARG A 217 -34.87 26.26 4.72
C ARG A 217 -36.06 25.31 4.73
N HIS A 218 -37.26 25.84 4.50
CA HIS A 218 -38.46 25.02 4.41
C HIS A 218 -38.35 24.01 3.26
N ASN A 219 -37.89 24.42 2.09
CA ASN A 219 -37.69 23.54 0.94
C ASN A 219 -36.69 22.42 1.27
N VAL A 220 -35.51 22.75 1.78
CA VAL A 220 -34.48 21.75 2.16
C VAL A 220 -34.97 20.77 3.24
N GLU A 221 -35.82 21.22 4.17
CA GLU A 221 -36.37 20.38 5.23
C GLU A 221 -37.51 19.46 4.75
N GLN A 222 -38.36 19.96 3.86
CA GLN A 222 -39.56 19.25 3.39
C GLN A 222 -39.32 18.42 2.13
N GLU A 223 -38.30 18.75 1.33
CA GLU A 223 -38.02 18.14 0.03
C GLU A 223 -36.65 17.45 0.02
N PRO A 224 -36.60 16.13 0.33
CA PRO A 224 -35.37 15.35 0.25
C PRO A 224 -34.71 15.34 -1.14
N GLU A 225 -35.46 15.72 -2.18
CA GLU A 225 -35.03 15.76 -3.57
C GLU A 225 -33.93 16.79 -3.81
N VAL A 226 -33.97 17.95 -3.15
CA VAL A 226 -32.95 19.00 -3.24
C VAL A 226 -31.57 18.44 -2.87
N ILE A 227 -31.50 17.75 -1.72
CA ILE A 227 -30.26 17.12 -1.25
C ILE A 227 -29.84 15.96 -2.17
N GLN A 228 -30.79 15.18 -2.70
CA GLN A 228 -30.48 14.09 -3.63
C GLN A 228 -29.93 14.60 -4.96
N GLN A 229 -30.47 15.71 -5.48
CA GLN A 229 -29.99 16.36 -6.69
C GLN A 229 -28.59 16.94 -6.49
N ALA A 230 -28.31 17.50 -5.31
CA ALA A 230 -26.99 18.02 -4.97
C ALA A 230 -25.97 16.88 -4.93
N LEU A 231 -26.33 15.76 -4.28
CA LEU A 231 -25.50 14.57 -4.23
C LEU A 231 -25.28 13.99 -5.64
N ALA A 232 -26.33 13.88 -6.45
CA ALA A 232 -26.24 13.37 -7.81
C ALA A 232 -25.32 14.23 -8.70
N SER A 233 -25.33 15.56 -8.48
CA SER A 233 -24.45 16.49 -9.20
C SER A 233 -23.00 16.37 -8.73
N ALA A 234 -22.77 16.28 -7.42
CA ALA A 234 -21.44 16.10 -6.83
C ALA A 234 -20.74 14.81 -7.32
N ILE A 235 -21.49 13.71 -7.49
CA ILE A 235 -20.93 12.42 -7.91
C ILE A 235 -20.98 12.21 -9.43
N ALA A 236 -21.73 13.04 -10.17
CA ALA A 236 -21.88 12.92 -11.62
C ALA A 236 -20.55 12.78 -12.38
N PRO A 237 -19.46 13.48 -12.01
CA PRO A 237 -18.17 13.32 -12.68
C PRO A 237 -17.67 11.88 -12.71
N TYR A 238 -17.94 11.07 -11.68
CA TYR A 238 -17.41 9.72 -11.54
C TYR A 238 -18.27 8.63 -12.22
N ILE A 239 -19.57 8.86 -12.38
CA ILE A 239 -20.53 7.79 -12.72
C ILE A 239 -21.05 7.90 -14.16
N LYS A 240 -21.06 9.10 -14.75
CA LYS A 240 -21.67 9.32 -16.07
C LYS A 240 -20.90 8.66 -17.21
N ARG A 241 -19.59 8.49 -17.06
CA ARG A 241 -18.70 7.90 -18.08
C ARG A 241 -17.45 7.32 -17.40
N PRO A 242 -16.68 6.45 -18.09
CA PRO A 242 -15.33 6.14 -17.68
C PRO A 242 -14.57 7.44 -17.39
N THR A 243 -13.95 7.50 -16.22
CA THR A 243 -13.34 8.71 -15.67
C THR A 243 -11.88 8.45 -15.39
N SER A 244 -11.04 9.38 -15.81
CA SER A 244 -9.61 9.38 -15.57
C SER A 244 -9.33 10.24 -14.35
N ILE A 245 -8.59 9.71 -13.38
CA ILE A 245 -8.14 10.49 -12.23
C ILE A 245 -6.88 11.27 -12.65
N LEU A 246 -6.80 12.55 -12.26
CA LEU A 246 -5.73 13.47 -12.68
C LEU A 246 -5.57 13.59 -14.21
N GLU A 247 -6.68 13.50 -14.96
CA GLU A 247 -6.71 13.61 -16.43
C GLU A 247 -5.89 12.55 -17.19
N MET A 248 -5.65 11.39 -16.57
CA MET A 248 -4.84 10.31 -17.13
C MET A 248 -5.67 9.31 -17.93
N ASP A 249 -5.98 9.68 -19.18
CA ASP A 249 -6.90 8.94 -20.07
C ASP A 249 -6.48 7.50 -20.40
N GLU A 250 -5.22 7.15 -20.15
CA GLU A 250 -4.67 5.80 -20.32
C GLU A 250 -5.16 4.83 -19.23
N TYR A 251 -5.63 5.35 -18.09
CA TYR A 251 -6.03 4.57 -16.92
C TYR A 251 -7.49 4.83 -16.53
N PRO A 252 -8.48 4.51 -17.39
CA PRO A 252 -9.87 4.83 -17.14
C PRO A 252 -10.46 3.97 -16.02
N CYS A 253 -11.24 4.63 -15.16
CA CYS A 253 -12.00 4.01 -14.08
C CYS A 253 -13.50 4.01 -14.40
N GLU A 254 -14.17 2.88 -14.18
CA GLU A 254 -15.62 2.80 -14.21
C GLU A 254 -16.14 2.63 -12.78
N PHE A 255 -16.96 3.58 -12.32
CA PHE A 255 -17.57 3.53 -10.99
C PHE A 255 -19.06 3.22 -11.05
N SER A 256 -19.61 2.79 -9.92
CA SER A 256 -21.05 2.67 -9.72
C SER A 256 -21.44 3.13 -8.33
N GLN A 257 -22.64 3.69 -8.21
CA GLN A 257 -23.23 4.02 -6.92
C GLN A 257 -24.08 2.84 -6.42
N VAL A 258 -23.82 2.40 -5.18
CA VAL A 258 -24.48 1.23 -4.57
C VAL A 258 -24.84 1.45 -3.10
N GLY A 259 -25.54 0.48 -2.52
CA GLY A 259 -26.02 0.51 -1.15
C GLY A 259 -27.36 1.23 -0.98
N LYS A 260 -27.91 1.19 0.24
CA LYS A 260 -29.21 1.82 0.54
C LYS A 260 -29.12 3.33 0.28
N ARG A 261 -29.96 3.83 -0.64
CA ARG A 261 -29.95 5.22 -1.14
C ARG A 261 -28.62 5.65 -1.81
N GLY A 262 -27.84 4.70 -2.34
CA GLY A 262 -26.62 5.01 -3.07
C GLY A 262 -25.48 5.53 -2.19
N GLY A 263 -25.34 5.01 -0.97
CA GLY A 263 -24.37 5.51 0.00
C GLY A 263 -22.89 5.26 -0.32
N PHE A 264 -22.57 4.41 -1.30
CA PHE A 264 -21.19 4.07 -1.63
C PHE A 264 -20.92 4.27 -3.12
N LEU A 265 -19.73 4.78 -3.42
CA LEU A 265 -19.15 4.73 -4.75
C LEU A 265 -18.20 3.54 -4.80
N ILE A 266 -18.33 2.68 -5.80
CA ILE A 266 -17.48 1.48 -5.90
C ILE A 266 -16.80 1.40 -7.26
N LEU A 267 -15.57 0.91 -7.27
CA LEU A 267 -14.80 0.66 -8.49
C LEU A 267 -15.28 -0.64 -9.14
N ARG A 268 -15.84 -0.54 -10.35
CA ARG A 268 -16.28 -1.69 -11.17
C ARG A 268 -15.18 -2.18 -12.09
N LYS A 269 -14.53 -1.24 -12.78
CA LYS A 269 -13.41 -1.55 -13.68
C LYS A 269 -12.30 -0.53 -13.58
N PHE A 270 -11.10 -1.00 -13.88
CA PHE A 270 -9.90 -0.19 -14.05
C PHE A 270 -9.15 -0.71 -15.28
N CYS A 271 -8.88 0.13 -16.27
CA CYS A 271 -8.28 -0.28 -17.55
C CYS A 271 -9.00 -1.48 -18.21
N ASP A 272 -10.35 -1.43 -18.28
CA ASP A 272 -11.23 -2.51 -18.74
C ASP A 272 -11.19 -3.82 -17.93
N LEU A 273 -10.40 -3.90 -16.87
CA LEU A 273 -10.33 -5.07 -15.98
C LEU A 273 -11.38 -4.96 -14.88
N HIS A 274 -12.13 -6.04 -14.65
CA HIS A 274 -13.09 -6.10 -13.54
C HIS A 274 -12.40 -6.12 -12.18
N MET A 275 -12.72 -5.13 -11.36
CA MET A 275 -12.14 -4.93 -10.03
C MET A 275 -13.08 -5.46 -8.94
N SER A 276 -13.17 -6.79 -8.84
CA SER A 276 -13.98 -7.47 -7.82
C SER A 276 -13.27 -8.68 -7.23
N ALA A 277 -13.16 -8.76 -5.91
CA ALA A 277 -12.79 -10.01 -5.26
C ALA A 277 -13.99 -10.96 -5.26
N THR A 278 -13.75 -12.24 -5.52
CA THR A 278 -14.73 -13.31 -5.49
C THR A 278 -14.22 -14.44 -4.59
N ARG A 279 -15.00 -15.52 -4.44
CA ARG A 279 -14.55 -16.70 -3.68
C ARG A 279 -13.31 -17.38 -4.30
N ASP A 280 -13.21 -17.35 -5.62
CA ASP A 280 -12.15 -18.07 -6.35
C ASP A 280 -10.93 -17.19 -6.65
N VAL A 281 -11.08 -15.87 -6.57
CA VAL A 281 -10.02 -14.91 -6.90
C VAL A 281 -10.04 -13.77 -5.90
N SER A 282 -9.01 -13.68 -5.06
CA SER A 282 -8.87 -12.61 -4.08
C SER A 282 -8.52 -11.27 -4.75
N MET A 283 -8.71 -10.15 -4.03
CA MET A 283 -8.26 -8.85 -4.53
C MET A 283 -6.73 -8.84 -4.69
N PHE A 284 -6.00 -9.42 -3.73
CA PHE A 284 -4.55 -9.56 -3.77
C PHE A 284 -4.08 -10.22 -5.07
N ASP A 285 -4.66 -11.36 -5.43
CA ASP A 285 -4.30 -12.09 -6.66
C ASP A 285 -4.53 -11.27 -7.93
N ARG A 286 -5.53 -10.38 -7.94
CA ARG A 286 -5.81 -9.50 -9.07
C ARG A 286 -4.79 -8.38 -9.17
N LEU A 287 -4.51 -7.72 -8.05
CA LEU A 287 -3.56 -6.63 -7.99
C LEU A 287 -2.15 -7.10 -8.38
N MET A 288 -1.75 -8.28 -7.91
CA MET A 288 -0.47 -8.89 -8.27
C MET A 288 -0.31 -9.20 -9.76
N ARG A 289 -1.40 -9.28 -10.54
CA ARG A 289 -1.39 -9.51 -11.99
C ARG A 289 -1.38 -8.21 -12.82
N LEU A 290 -1.60 -7.06 -12.20
CA LEU A 290 -1.50 -5.77 -12.88
C LEU A 290 -0.05 -5.49 -13.25
N LYS A 291 0.18 -4.79 -14.37
CA LYS A 291 1.50 -4.23 -14.66
C LYS A 291 1.88 -3.18 -13.61
N ASP A 292 3.16 -2.86 -13.48
CA ASP A 292 3.64 -1.92 -12.45
C ASP A 292 3.01 -0.53 -12.61
N ASP A 293 2.93 -0.02 -13.84
CA ASP A 293 2.27 1.24 -14.16
C ASP A 293 0.77 1.22 -13.81
N GLN A 294 0.07 0.14 -14.17
CA GLN A 294 -1.35 -0.03 -13.84
C GLN A 294 -1.59 -0.09 -12.33
N LEU A 295 -0.72 -0.79 -11.59
CA LEU A 295 -0.84 -0.85 -10.14
C LEU A 295 -0.57 0.50 -9.49
N GLU A 296 0.49 1.20 -9.92
CA GLU A 296 0.80 2.56 -9.46
C GLU A 296 -0.41 3.48 -9.66
N TRP A 297 -1.00 3.48 -10.85
CA TRP A 297 -2.13 4.36 -11.16
C TRP A 297 -3.44 3.99 -10.47
N LEU A 298 -3.65 2.71 -10.18
CA LEU A 298 -4.76 2.28 -9.32
C LEU A 298 -4.54 2.75 -7.87
N TRP A 299 -3.32 2.64 -7.36
CA TRP A 299 -2.95 3.14 -6.03
C TRP A 299 -3.10 4.66 -5.93
N VAL A 300 -2.64 5.40 -6.93
CA VAL A 300 -2.85 6.86 -7.06
C VAL A 300 -4.34 7.19 -7.08
N THR A 301 -5.14 6.46 -7.87
CA THR A 301 -6.60 6.61 -7.91
C THR A 301 -7.23 6.45 -6.53
N CYS A 302 -6.84 5.42 -5.78
CA CYS A 302 -7.33 5.22 -4.42
C CYS A 302 -7.00 6.40 -3.52
N ARG A 303 -5.74 6.85 -3.51
CA ARG A 303 -5.31 7.97 -2.65
C ARG A 303 -5.95 9.31 -3.00
N VAL A 304 -6.11 9.60 -4.29
CA VAL A 304 -6.80 10.81 -4.74
C VAL A 304 -8.26 10.78 -4.30
N LEU A 305 -8.96 9.66 -4.52
CA LEU A 305 -10.35 9.53 -4.11
C LEU A 305 -10.53 9.51 -2.59
N ASP A 306 -9.58 8.99 -1.83
CA ASP A 306 -9.62 9.06 -0.36
C ASP A 306 -9.60 10.50 0.15
N GLN A 307 -8.87 11.38 -0.56
CA GLN A 307 -8.83 12.81 -0.27
C GLN A 307 -10.08 13.55 -0.80
N ASP A 308 -10.42 13.36 -2.07
CA ASP A 308 -11.54 14.05 -2.74
C ASP A 308 -12.91 13.63 -2.17
N LEU A 309 -13.02 12.36 -1.74
CA LEU A 309 -14.22 11.82 -1.09
C LEU A 309 -14.05 11.76 0.44
N SER A 310 -13.03 12.43 0.98
CA SER A 310 -12.90 12.62 2.42
C SER A 310 -14.15 13.31 2.98
N ARG A 311 -14.36 13.16 4.29
CA ARG A 311 -15.50 13.80 4.95
C ARG A 311 -15.50 15.32 4.77
N GLU A 312 -14.31 15.93 4.78
CA GLU A 312 -14.16 17.37 4.69
C GLU A 312 -14.45 17.88 3.28
N GLU A 313 -13.86 17.24 2.26
CA GLU A 313 -14.09 17.63 0.86
C GLU A 313 -15.54 17.35 0.42
N ARG A 314 -16.14 16.23 0.84
CA ARG A 314 -17.57 15.98 0.57
C ARG A 314 -18.48 17.05 1.17
N MET A 315 -18.14 17.61 2.34
CA MET A 315 -18.89 18.75 2.89
C MET A 315 -18.73 19.98 2.02
N ARG A 316 -17.51 20.34 1.63
CA ARG A 316 -17.24 21.50 0.76
C ARG A 316 -17.96 21.40 -0.57
N THR A 317 -17.86 20.25 -1.24
CA THR A 317 -18.55 19.98 -2.52
C THR A 317 -20.06 20.09 -2.35
N MET A 318 -20.64 19.47 -1.32
CA MET A 318 -22.08 19.54 -1.10
C MET A 318 -22.57 20.94 -0.72
N GLU A 319 -21.78 21.70 0.03
CA GLU A 319 -22.07 23.10 0.32
C GLU A 319 -22.15 23.91 -0.98
N TYR A 320 -21.18 23.72 -1.87
CA TYR A 320 -21.14 24.35 -3.20
C TYR A 320 -22.33 23.95 -4.08
N GLU A 321 -22.67 22.67 -4.16
CA GLU A 321 -23.86 22.21 -4.90
C GLU A 321 -25.15 22.81 -4.34
N MET A 322 -25.29 22.92 -3.02
CA MET A 322 -26.45 23.59 -2.41
C MET A 322 -26.48 25.09 -2.70
N HIS A 323 -25.32 25.73 -2.82
CA HIS A 323 -25.21 27.13 -3.24
C HIS A 323 -25.72 27.33 -4.66
N LEU A 324 -25.31 26.47 -5.60
CA LEU A 324 -25.77 26.52 -6.99
C LEU A 324 -27.28 26.33 -7.09
N GLN A 325 -27.83 25.33 -6.40
CA GLN A 325 -29.28 25.10 -6.40
C GLN A 325 -30.06 26.25 -5.77
N ARG A 326 -29.53 26.84 -4.67
CA ARG A 326 -30.16 28.01 -4.07
C ARG A 326 -30.18 29.19 -5.02
N LYS A 327 -29.08 29.41 -5.75
CA LYS A 327 -28.98 30.46 -6.75
C LYS A 327 -30.03 30.26 -7.85
N GLU A 328 -30.18 29.05 -8.37
CA GLU A 328 -31.22 28.71 -9.36
C GLU A 328 -32.64 28.94 -8.82
N PHE A 329 -32.89 28.58 -7.55
CA PHE A 329 -34.17 28.82 -6.88
C PHE A 329 -34.50 30.33 -6.78
N GLU A 330 -33.54 31.15 -6.36
CA GLU A 330 -33.74 32.60 -6.25
C GLU A 330 -33.89 33.27 -7.63
N GLU A 331 -33.20 32.78 -8.67
CA GLU A 331 -33.36 33.25 -10.06
C GLU A 331 -34.74 32.86 -10.64
N GLY A 332 -35.21 31.64 -10.40
CA GLY A 332 -36.55 31.20 -10.80
C GLY A 332 -37.66 32.05 -10.18
N ALA A 333 -37.58 32.31 -8.87
CA ALA A 333 -38.56 33.13 -8.15
C ALA A 333 -38.63 34.58 -8.67
N ARG A 334 -37.50 35.14 -9.12
CA ARG A 334 -37.46 36.48 -9.74
C ARG A 334 -38.15 36.52 -11.10
N ASN A 335 -38.01 35.46 -11.89
CA ASN A 335 -38.64 35.38 -13.21
C ASN A 335 -40.15 35.25 -13.10
N ASP A 336 -40.65 34.46 -12.13
CA ASP A 336 -42.09 34.31 -11.87
C ASP A 336 -42.72 35.60 -11.36
N ALA A 337 -42.04 36.33 -10.46
CA ALA A 337 -42.49 37.64 -9.98
C ALA A 337 -42.50 38.70 -11.10
N SER A 338 -41.57 38.61 -12.05
CA SER A 338 -41.51 39.48 -13.22
C SER A 338 -42.62 39.15 -14.24
N ALA A 339 -42.97 37.88 -14.40
CA ALA A 339 -44.07 37.46 -15.26
C ALA A 339 -45.45 37.90 -14.69
N MET A 340 -45.64 37.83 -13.36
CA MET A 340 -46.87 38.26 -12.70
C MET A 340 -47.06 39.78 -12.62
N SER A 341 -46.00 40.57 -12.78
CA SER A 341 -46.08 42.05 -12.79
C SER A 341 -46.33 42.63 -14.20
N HIS A 342 -46.31 41.79 -15.23
CA HIS A 342 -46.62 42.15 -16.63
C HIS A 342 -47.91 41.51 -17.16
N SER A 343 -48.62 40.74 -16.34
CA SER A 343 -50.00 40.26 -16.55
C SER A 343 -50.98 41.12 -15.77
#